data_AF-A0A422MD01-F1
#
_entry.id   AF-A0A422MD01-F1
#
_cell.length_a   1.000
_cell.length_b   1.000
_cell.length_c   1.000
_cell.angle_alpha   90.00
_cell.angle_beta   90.00
_cell.angle_gamma   90.00
#
_symmetry.space_group_name_H-M   'P 1'
#
loop_
_entity.id
_entity.type
_entity.pdbx_description
1 polymer ?
#
loop_
_entity_poly.entity_id
_entity_poly.type
_entity_poly.pdbx_seq_one_letter_code
_entity_poly.pdbx_strand_id
1 'polypeptide(L)'
;MSFDIDKTIAFLKSKIGHVTYSMYGSRNFSDGTCDCSGAVYTGLVQGGFAPMSYIPSTETLHAWLIGNGCQLIAENTEWQMQKGDIVIWGRKGYSAGAGGHTGICIDGQNWLECTAWRDLGETIQNHDARWAMNDQPYFYVYRYTGTTNSQPVQASNVSISAPKANVSYGLHLLGGSWLDEVTNFGSGDNGFAGLPNHQHDLLYICVDHGSVKYRVHTVKSGWLPWVTKGDRNDTVNGCAGIAGEAIDGVQIIFLTPAGEPYQQAYYRSQTTQRAGWLGVVCDDGTSLPQYTDTYAGMFGEPLDRLQISISSINPF
;
A
#
# COMPACT_ATOMS: atom_id res chain seq x y z
N MET A 1 15.45 27.79 10.68
CA MET A 1 16.51 27.00 11.36
C MET A 1 17.06 26.03 10.34
N SER A 2 18.38 25.90 10.24
CA SER A 2 19.01 24.86 9.40
C SER A 2 18.88 23.51 10.09
N PHE A 3 18.62 22.45 9.32
CA PHE A 3 18.63 21.09 9.83
C PHE A 3 20.04 20.66 10.27
N ASP A 4 20.13 19.96 11.40
CA ASP A 4 21.36 19.41 11.98
C ASP A 4 21.20 17.90 12.27
N ILE A 5 21.84 17.09 11.43
CA ILE A 5 21.81 15.63 11.57
C ILE A 5 22.58 15.12 12.78
N ASP A 6 23.63 15.82 13.22
CA ASP A 6 24.40 15.43 14.40
C ASP A 6 23.58 15.58 15.67
N LYS A 7 22.77 16.65 15.75
CA LYS A 7 21.81 16.83 16.84
C LYS A 7 20.74 15.74 16.88
N THR A 8 20.22 15.33 15.71
CA THR A 8 19.28 14.19 15.60
C THR A 8 19.90 12.90 16.13
N ILE A 9 21.09 12.53 15.66
CA ILE A 9 21.76 11.29 16.04
C ILE A 9 22.14 11.29 17.52
N ALA A 10 22.64 12.41 18.05
CA ALA A 10 22.97 12.54 19.46
C ALA A 10 21.74 12.37 20.36
N PHE A 11 20.60 12.95 19.97
CA PHE A 11 19.35 12.78 20.69
C PHE A 11 18.89 11.32 20.73
N LEU A 12 18.86 10.63 19.58
CA LEU A 12 18.44 9.22 19.53
C LEU A 12 19.38 8.30 20.31
N LYS A 13 20.70 8.49 20.20
CA LYS A 13 21.69 7.74 21.01
C LYS A 13 21.45 7.90 22.51
N SER A 14 20.97 9.05 22.97
CA SER A 14 20.66 9.27 24.40
C SER A 14 19.49 8.44 24.92
N LYS A 15 18.71 7.82 24.03
CA LYS A 15 17.55 6.98 24.38
C LYS A 15 17.90 5.51 24.53
N ILE A 16 19.05 5.06 24.02
CA ILE A 16 19.50 3.67 24.09
C ILE A 16 19.60 3.23 25.56
N GLY A 17 18.94 2.13 25.90
CA GLY A 17 18.90 1.58 27.27
C GLY A 17 17.93 2.31 28.23
N HIS A 18 17.23 3.34 27.76
CA HIS A 18 16.30 4.14 28.58
C HIS A 18 14.85 4.10 28.09
N VAL A 19 14.58 3.47 26.95
CA VAL A 19 13.26 3.45 26.32
C VAL A 19 12.91 2.06 25.82
N THR A 20 11.62 1.71 25.85
CA THR A 20 11.09 0.45 25.31
C THR A 20 10.19 0.71 24.10
N TYR A 21 10.03 -0.31 23.25
CA TYR A 21 9.17 -0.19 22.08
C TYR A 21 7.68 -0.30 22.44
N SER A 22 6.85 0.60 21.92
CA SER A 22 5.38 0.53 22.01
C SER A 22 4.70 1.35 20.92
N MET A 23 3.75 0.73 20.21
CA MET A 23 2.86 1.41 19.26
C MET A 23 1.65 2.09 19.93
N TYR A 24 1.39 1.79 21.21
CA TYR A 24 0.22 2.27 21.95
C TYR A 24 0.56 3.30 23.02
N GLY A 25 1.85 3.48 23.34
CA GLY A 25 2.34 4.48 24.27
C GLY A 25 2.50 5.85 23.62
N SER A 26 3.40 6.67 24.16
CA SER A 26 3.57 8.06 23.71
C SER A 26 4.07 8.23 22.27
N ARG A 27 4.74 7.20 21.70
CA ARG A 27 5.37 7.24 20.36
C ARG A 27 6.36 8.40 20.17
N ASN A 28 6.82 9.04 21.24
CA ASN A 28 7.74 10.19 21.20
C ASN A 28 8.70 10.28 22.40
N PHE A 29 8.86 9.16 23.14
CA PHE A 29 9.68 9.02 24.34
C PHE A 29 9.17 9.72 25.61
N SER A 30 8.00 10.38 25.62
CA SER A 30 7.56 11.17 26.78
C SER A 30 7.16 10.33 28.00
N ASP A 31 6.76 9.08 27.80
CA ASP A 31 6.39 8.13 28.86
C ASP A 31 7.41 6.98 29.03
N GLY A 32 8.60 7.12 28.42
CA GLY A 32 9.61 6.06 28.37
C GLY A 32 9.37 5.03 27.26
N THR A 33 8.35 5.20 26.42
CA THR A 33 8.10 4.32 25.26
C THR A 33 8.13 5.07 23.94
N CYS A 34 8.39 4.36 22.84
CA CYS A 34 8.34 4.90 21.48
C CYS A 34 8.10 3.80 20.46
N ASP A 35 7.70 4.14 19.23
CA ASP A 35 7.73 3.21 18.10
C ASP A 35 8.74 3.68 17.05
N CYS A 36 8.97 2.86 16.02
CA CYS A 36 10.01 3.12 15.01
C CYS A 36 9.81 4.46 14.29
N SER A 37 8.60 4.69 13.76
CA SER A 37 8.26 5.93 13.07
C SER A 37 8.23 7.16 13.98
N GLY A 38 7.77 7.00 15.23
CA GLY A 38 7.79 8.04 16.24
C GLY A 38 9.21 8.43 16.67
N ALA A 39 10.13 7.48 16.76
CA ALA A 39 11.53 7.71 17.07
C ALA A 39 12.19 8.55 15.97
N VAL A 40 12.07 8.13 14.71
CA VAL A 40 12.60 8.88 13.56
C VAL A 40 11.99 10.28 13.46
N TYR A 41 10.67 10.40 13.58
CA TYR A 41 9.96 11.69 13.59
C TYR A 41 10.49 12.62 14.69
N THR A 42 10.55 12.14 15.93
CA THR A 42 10.96 12.95 17.08
C THR A 42 12.43 13.37 16.97
N GLY A 43 13.31 12.47 16.53
CA GLY A 43 14.72 12.78 16.31
C GLY A 43 14.94 13.84 15.23
N LEU A 44 14.22 13.77 14.11
CA LEU A 44 14.31 14.74 13.03
C LEU A 44 13.74 16.11 13.42
N VAL A 45 12.65 16.16 14.20
CA VAL A 45 12.13 17.42 14.76
C VAL A 45 13.15 18.08 15.70
N GLN A 46 13.85 17.29 16.55
CA GLN A 46 14.93 17.83 17.39
C GLN A 46 16.10 18.39 16.57
N GLY A 47 16.37 17.78 15.40
CA GLY A 47 17.34 18.26 14.40
C GLY A 47 16.87 19.46 13.58
N GLY A 48 15.61 19.86 13.66
CA GLY A 48 15.08 21.07 13.02
C GLY A 48 14.08 20.86 11.88
N PHE A 49 13.56 19.64 11.67
CA PHE A 49 12.41 19.43 10.77
C PHE A 49 11.14 20.06 11.35
N ALA A 50 10.25 20.52 10.47
CA ALA A 50 8.97 21.08 10.85
C ALA A 50 8.02 19.97 11.38
N PRO A 51 7.45 20.14 12.59
CA PRO A 51 6.54 19.16 13.15
C PRO A 51 5.18 19.15 12.42
N MET A 52 4.42 18.07 12.59
CA MET A 52 3.03 17.91 12.14
C MET A 52 2.08 17.72 13.33
N SER A 53 0.77 17.81 13.10
CA SER A 53 -0.27 17.72 14.15
C SER A 53 -0.46 16.32 14.73
N TYR A 54 0.12 15.30 14.11
CA TYR A 54 0.11 13.90 14.58
C TYR A 54 1.46 13.25 14.30
N ILE A 55 1.82 12.20 15.03
CA ILE A 55 3.07 11.46 14.78
C ILE A 55 2.85 10.55 13.57
N PRO A 56 3.62 10.73 12.47
CA PRO A 56 3.44 9.93 11.27
C PRO A 56 3.72 8.46 11.58
N SER A 57 3.05 7.57 10.86
CA SER A 57 3.47 6.17 10.78
C SER A 57 4.51 6.02 9.67
N THR A 58 5.14 4.87 9.57
CA THR A 58 5.99 4.48 8.43
C THR A 58 5.31 4.72 7.08
N GLU A 59 3.98 4.66 7.00
CA GLU A 59 3.18 5.04 5.83
C GLU A 59 3.24 6.52 5.46
N THR A 60 2.99 7.39 6.43
CA THR A 60 2.88 8.84 6.20
C THR A 60 4.21 9.55 6.33
N LEU A 61 5.22 8.88 6.91
CA LEU A 61 6.57 9.41 7.13
C LEU A 61 7.24 9.79 5.81
N HIS A 62 7.03 9.03 4.73
CA HIS A 62 7.59 9.33 3.41
C HIS A 62 7.21 10.73 2.89
N ALA A 63 5.91 11.05 2.91
CA ALA A 63 5.41 12.33 2.43
C ALA A 63 5.91 13.48 3.31
N TRP A 64 5.97 13.25 4.62
CA TRP A 64 6.49 14.23 5.56
C TRP A 64 8.00 14.50 5.38
N LEU A 65 8.81 13.48 5.09
CA LEU A 65 10.23 13.63 4.78
C LEU A 65 10.45 14.49 3.53
N ILE A 66 9.72 14.21 2.45
CA ILE A 66 9.78 15.03 1.23
C ILE A 66 9.35 16.47 1.51
N GLY A 67 8.26 16.68 2.27
CA GLY A 67 7.79 18.01 2.67
C GLY A 67 8.81 18.81 3.48
N ASN A 68 9.75 18.12 4.15
CA ASN A 68 10.84 18.74 4.90
C ASN A 68 12.15 18.87 4.09
N GLY A 69 12.12 18.71 2.76
CA GLY A 69 13.28 18.90 1.91
C GLY A 69 14.22 17.69 1.81
N CYS A 70 13.73 16.50 2.17
CA CYS A 70 14.37 15.26 1.75
C CYS A 70 14.06 14.93 0.30
N GLN A 71 14.98 14.24 -0.34
CA GLN A 71 14.78 13.59 -1.62
C GLN A 71 14.86 12.08 -1.44
N LEU A 72 14.13 11.35 -2.27
CA LEU A 72 14.27 9.90 -2.37
C LEU A 72 15.57 9.60 -3.13
N ILE A 73 16.50 8.92 -2.47
CA ILE A 73 17.82 8.60 -3.04
C ILE A 73 17.86 7.17 -3.56
N ALA A 74 17.12 6.27 -2.91
CA ALA A 74 16.99 4.90 -3.35
C ALA A 74 15.62 4.34 -2.96
N GLU A 75 15.10 3.48 -3.81
CA GLU A 75 13.84 2.78 -3.63
C GLU A 75 14.10 1.32 -3.98
N ASN A 76 14.29 0.49 -2.96
CA ASN A 76 14.63 -0.93 -3.03
C ASN A 76 15.73 -1.28 -4.05
N THR A 77 16.69 -0.37 -4.18
CA THR A 77 17.90 -0.55 -4.94
C THR A 77 19.08 -0.34 -4.00
N GLU A 78 20.19 -1.03 -4.27
CA GLU A 78 21.43 -0.72 -3.58
C GLU A 78 21.73 0.77 -3.64
N TRP A 79 22.24 1.28 -2.54
CA TRP A 79 22.65 2.66 -2.44
C TRP A 79 23.92 2.74 -1.60
N GLN A 80 24.70 3.78 -1.85
CA GLN A 80 25.80 4.08 -0.96
C GLN A 80 25.23 4.72 0.32
N MET A 81 25.16 3.91 1.38
CA MET A 81 24.71 4.35 2.70
C MET A 81 25.58 5.50 3.20
N GLN A 82 24.92 6.57 3.65
CA GLN A 82 25.54 7.73 4.26
C GLN A 82 24.89 8.05 5.59
N LYS A 83 25.68 8.64 6.48
CA LYS A 83 25.17 9.24 7.71
C LYS A 83 24.05 10.24 7.38
N GLY A 84 22.92 10.07 8.05
CA GLY A 84 21.73 10.90 7.86
C GLY A 84 20.72 10.39 6.83
N ASP A 85 21.02 9.29 6.16
CA ASP A 85 20.00 8.59 5.38
C ASP A 85 18.89 8.09 6.32
N ILE A 86 17.65 8.36 5.94
CA ILE A 86 16.46 7.88 6.64
C ILE A 86 15.92 6.71 5.83
N VAL A 87 15.98 5.54 6.42
CA VAL A 87 15.54 4.30 5.79
C VAL A 87 14.17 3.95 6.32
N ILE A 88 13.21 3.74 5.43
CA ILE A 88 11.88 3.22 5.78
C ILE A 88 11.75 1.86 5.12
N TRP A 89 11.72 0.82 5.94
CA TRP A 89 11.31 -0.51 5.57
C TRP A 89 9.79 -0.63 5.60
N GLY A 90 9.30 -1.53 4.76
CA GLY A 90 7.92 -1.47 4.40
C GLY A 90 7.80 -0.48 3.27
N ARG A 91 7.64 -1.06 2.11
CA ARG A 91 6.46 -0.85 1.32
C ARG A 91 5.46 0.27 1.90
N LYS A 92 5.34 1.51 1.30
CA LYS A 92 4.22 2.54 1.30
C LYS A 92 2.78 2.13 0.85
N GLY A 93 1.92 1.85 1.80
CA GLY A 93 0.55 1.33 1.70
C GLY A 93 0.34 0.12 2.63
N TYR A 94 1.42 -0.49 3.13
CA TYR A 94 1.47 -1.77 3.87
C TYR A 94 2.32 -1.71 5.13
N SER A 95 3.03 -0.61 5.32
CA SER A 95 3.87 -0.30 6.46
C SER A 95 3.07 0.02 7.73
N ALA A 96 1.73 0.11 7.66
CA ALA A 96 0.91 0.42 8.82
C ALA A 96 1.04 -0.66 9.92
N GLY A 97 1.00 -0.24 11.18
CA GLY A 97 1.14 -1.18 12.28
C GLY A 97 2.53 -1.81 12.32
N ALA A 98 2.59 -3.13 12.44
CA ALA A 98 3.83 -3.90 12.42
C ALA A 98 4.41 -4.13 11.00
N GLY A 99 3.71 -3.67 9.95
CA GLY A 99 4.08 -3.94 8.56
C GLY A 99 5.22 -3.09 8.01
N GLY A 100 5.68 -2.10 8.78
CA GLY A 100 6.77 -1.23 8.39
C GLY A 100 7.71 -0.96 9.56
N HIS A 101 8.92 -0.55 9.20
CA HIS A 101 9.95 -0.21 10.17
C HIS A 101 10.80 0.92 9.65
N THR A 102 11.48 1.68 10.49
CA THR A 102 12.29 2.79 10.02
C THR A 102 13.40 3.13 10.99
N GLY A 103 14.47 3.71 10.45
CA GLY A 103 15.65 4.13 11.20
C GLY A 103 16.47 5.16 10.45
N ILE A 104 17.51 5.67 11.12
CA ILE A 104 18.43 6.68 10.58
C ILE A 104 19.85 6.12 10.56
N CYS A 105 20.49 6.12 9.39
CA CYS A 105 21.87 5.69 9.22
C CYS A 105 22.84 6.64 9.93
N ILE A 106 23.81 6.07 10.65
CA ILE A 106 24.80 6.85 11.42
C ILE A 106 26.19 6.82 10.78
N ASP A 107 26.42 5.86 9.88
CA ASP A 107 27.62 5.70 9.06
C ASP A 107 27.24 4.89 7.79
N GLY A 108 28.22 4.31 7.09
CA GLY A 108 27.99 3.53 5.86
C GLY A 108 27.52 2.10 6.07
N GLN A 109 27.19 1.68 7.30
CA GLN A 109 26.83 0.30 7.61
C GLN A 109 25.79 0.16 8.74
N ASN A 110 25.76 1.11 9.67
CA ASN A 110 24.95 1.05 10.89
C ASN A 110 23.83 2.08 10.88
N TRP A 111 22.73 1.75 11.56
CA TRP A 111 21.59 2.63 11.73
C TRP A 111 21.05 2.61 13.18
N LEU A 112 20.31 3.65 13.53
CA LEU A 112 19.49 3.76 14.74
C LEU A 112 18.05 3.36 14.43
N GLU A 113 17.48 2.47 15.24
CA GLU A 113 16.08 2.03 15.15
C GLU A 113 15.47 1.90 16.55
N CYS A 114 14.15 2.13 16.67
CA CYS A 114 13.39 1.75 17.86
C CYS A 114 12.59 0.47 17.54
N THR A 115 12.87 -0.63 18.24
CA THR A 115 12.34 -1.95 17.85
C THR A 115 11.89 -2.82 19.03
N ALA A 116 10.85 -3.64 18.80
CA ALA A 116 10.43 -4.71 19.70
C ALA A 116 11.33 -5.95 19.60
N TRP A 117 12.20 -6.04 18.58
CA TRP A 117 13.07 -7.20 18.41
C TRP A 117 13.98 -7.36 19.63
N ARG A 118 13.83 -8.49 20.35
CA ARG A 118 14.56 -8.82 21.58
C ARG A 118 14.43 -7.77 22.69
N ASP A 119 13.32 -7.03 22.72
CA ASP A 119 13.03 -6.00 23.72
C ASP A 119 14.10 -4.90 23.81
N LEU A 120 14.78 -4.60 22.69
CA LEU A 120 15.90 -3.67 22.68
C LEU A 120 15.51 -2.20 22.80
N GLY A 121 14.29 -1.82 22.41
CA GLY A 121 13.90 -0.41 22.36
C GLY A 121 14.73 0.37 21.33
N GLU A 122 15.19 1.58 21.66
CA GLU A 122 16.13 2.32 20.81
C GLU A 122 17.51 1.64 20.81
N THR A 123 18.05 1.35 19.64
CA THR A 123 19.28 0.58 19.49
C THR A 123 20.04 0.94 18.22
N ILE A 124 21.34 0.63 18.20
CA ILE A 124 22.19 0.69 16.99
C ILE A 124 22.39 -0.73 16.49
N GLN A 125 22.14 -0.93 15.20
CA GLN A 125 22.34 -2.21 14.56
C GLN A 125 23.06 -2.05 13.22
N ASN A 126 23.70 -3.13 12.77
CA ASN A 126 24.12 -3.23 11.38
C ASN A 126 22.87 -3.33 10.51
N HIS A 127 22.70 -2.39 9.57
CA HIS A 127 21.49 -2.30 8.76
C HIS A 127 21.30 -3.53 7.89
N ASP A 128 22.31 -3.92 7.09
CA ASP A 128 22.16 -4.98 6.11
C ASP A 128 21.94 -6.35 6.76
N ALA A 129 22.59 -6.58 7.91
CA ALA A 129 22.34 -7.77 8.72
C ALA A 129 20.91 -7.77 9.26
N ARG A 130 20.42 -6.65 9.81
CA ARG A 130 19.04 -6.58 10.30
C ARG A 130 18.01 -6.68 9.18
N TRP A 131 18.31 -6.08 8.04
CA TRP A 131 17.51 -6.15 6.82
C TRP A 131 17.40 -7.61 6.36
N ALA A 132 18.53 -8.32 6.26
CA ALA A 132 18.55 -9.74 5.93
C ALA A 132 17.81 -10.61 6.96
N MET A 133 17.97 -10.32 8.26
CA MET A 133 17.27 -11.03 9.33
C MET A 133 15.75 -10.78 9.35
N ASN A 134 15.30 -9.68 8.77
CA ASN A 134 13.89 -9.33 8.66
C ASN A 134 13.31 -9.74 7.30
N ASP A 135 13.91 -10.73 6.66
CA ASP A 135 13.55 -11.27 5.35
C ASP A 135 13.60 -10.21 4.23
N GLN A 136 14.60 -9.31 4.31
CA GLN A 136 14.93 -8.32 3.28
C GLN A 136 13.73 -7.46 2.88
N PRO A 137 13.09 -6.76 3.84
CA PRO A 137 11.87 -6.01 3.58
C PRO A 137 12.15 -4.89 2.58
N TYR A 138 11.17 -4.59 1.72
CA TYR A 138 11.30 -3.46 0.80
C TYR A 138 11.63 -2.19 1.56
N PHE A 139 12.52 -1.37 1.02
CA PHE A 139 12.92 -0.15 1.67
C PHE A 139 12.94 1.06 0.75
N TYR A 140 12.86 2.21 1.38
CA TYR A 140 13.05 3.52 0.79
C TYR A 140 14.14 4.24 1.56
N VAL A 141 14.96 5.01 0.86
CA VAL A 141 16.04 5.81 1.45
C VAL A 141 15.81 7.27 1.10
N TYR A 142 15.64 8.09 2.12
CA TYR A 142 15.50 9.52 1.99
C TYR A 142 16.74 10.22 2.54
N ARG A 143 17.21 11.24 1.83
CA ARG A 143 18.31 12.09 2.29
C ARG A 143 17.90 13.54 2.23
N TYR A 144 18.18 14.27 3.30
CA TYR A 144 17.99 15.71 3.31
C TYR A 144 18.94 16.39 2.32
N THR A 145 18.39 17.15 1.38
CA THR A 145 19.17 17.92 0.39
C THR A 145 18.89 19.43 0.47
N GLY A 146 17.98 19.85 1.36
CA GLY A 146 17.67 21.27 1.58
C GLY A 146 16.92 21.95 0.43
N THR A 147 16.39 21.20 -0.54
CA THR A 147 15.66 21.76 -1.71
C THR A 147 14.19 21.34 -1.71
N THR A 148 13.28 22.32 -1.69
CA THR A 148 11.84 22.12 -1.86
C THR A 148 11.43 22.41 -3.32
N ASN A 149 11.15 21.32 -4.05
CA ASN A 149 10.40 21.19 -5.32
C ASN A 149 10.88 21.81 -6.66
N SER A 150 10.77 20.95 -7.69
CA SER A 150 10.53 21.17 -9.14
C SER A 150 11.75 21.07 -10.10
N GLN A 151 11.71 20.02 -10.95
CA GLN A 151 12.60 19.66 -12.08
C GLN A 151 12.79 20.78 -13.13
N PRO A 152 13.86 20.82 -14.00
CA PRO A 152 14.27 19.71 -14.91
C PRO A 152 15.77 19.56 -15.36
N VAL A 153 16.24 18.34 -15.70
CA VAL A 153 17.11 18.03 -16.89
C VAL A 153 17.26 16.51 -17.17
N GLN A 154 17.30 16.11 -18.46
CA GLN A 154 17.41 14.74 -19.01
C GLN A 154 18.85 14.26 -19.33
N ALA A 155 19.09 12.94 -19.17
CA ALA A 155 19.77 11.94 -20.05
C ALA A 155 20.40 10.85 -19.14
N SER A 156 20.11 9.54 -19.20
CA SER A 156 19.89 8.60 -20.33
C SER A 156 18.93 7.44 -19.98
N ASN A 157 18.28 6.87 -21.00
CA ASN A 157 17.21 5.85 -20.94
C ASN A 157 17.61 4.48 -20.32
N VAL A 158 16.94 4.08 -19.23
CA VAL A 158 16.55 2.68 -18.96
C VAL A 158 15.17 2.69 -18.28
N SER A 159 14.17 2.14 -18.94
CA SER A 159 12.81 1.94 -18.41
C SER A 159 12.78 0.70 -17.52
N ILE A 160 12.51 0.84 -16.22
CA ILE A 160 12.17 -0.29 -15.33
C ILE A 160 10.65 -0.32 -15.18
N SER A 161 10.02 -1.36 -15.72
CA SER A 161 8.59 -1.64 -15.59
C SER A 161 8.24 -2.16 -14.20
N ALA A 162 7.08 -1.77 -13.65
CA ALA A 162 6.55 -2.30 -12.40
C ALA A 162 6.43 -3.83 -12.41
N PRO A 163 6.68 -4.53 -11.28
CA PRO A 163 6.36 -5.96 -11.14
C PRO A 163 4.88 -6.17 -11.47
N LYS A 164 4.61 -7.18 -12.29
CA LYS A 164 3.25 -7.42 -12.76
C LYS A 164 2.46 -8.12 -11.66
N ALA A 165 1.68 -7.36 -10.89
CA ALA A 165 0.62 -7.91 -10.07
C ALA A 165 -0.49 -8.48 -10.96
N ASN A 166 -0.77 -9.77 -10.82
CA ASN A 166 -1.90 -10.41 -11.45
C ASN A 166 -3.06 -10.54 -10.46
N VAL A 167 -4.24 -10.16 -10.92
CA VAL A 167 -5.48 -10.38 -10.17
C VAL A 167 -6.20 -11.60 -10.71
N SER A 168 -6.48 -12.58 -9.85
CA SER A 168 -7.31 -13.74 -10.16
C SER A 168 -8.67 -13.57 -9.49
N TYR A 169 -9.76 -13.72 -10.24
CA TYR A 169 -11.10 -13.47 -9.72
C TYR A 169 -12.13 -14.31 -10.44
N GLY A 170 -13.23 -14.59 -9.76
CA GLY A 170 -14.33 -15.36 -10.30
C GLY A 170 -15.66 -14.88 -9.75
N LEU A 171 -16.70 -15.09 -10.55
CA LEU A 171 -18.08 -14.85 -10.16
C LEU A 171 -18.80 -16.18 -10.00
N HIS A 172 -19.64 -16.26 -8.97
CA HIS A 172 -20.55 -17.36 -8.76
C HIS A 172 -21.87 -17.02 -9.45
N LEU A 173 -22.37 -17.93 -10.30
CA LEU A 173 -23.67 -17.77 -10.95
C LEU A 173 -24.77 -17.78 -9.88
N LEU A 174 -25.71 -16.84 -9.94
CA LEU A 174 -26.76 -16.74 -8.93
C LEU A 174 -27.53 -18.07 -8.77
N GLY A 175 -27.47 -18.64 -7.56
CA GLY A 175 -28.07 -19.94 -7.26
C GLY A 175 -27.45 -21.15 -8.01
N GLY A 176 -26.30 -20.96 -8.64
CA GLY A 176 -25.61 -21.94 -9.48
C GLY A 176 -24.27 -22.40 -8.87
N SER A 177 -23.23 -22.38 -9.70
CA SER A 177 -21.87 -22.74 -9.33
C SER A 177 -20.88 -21.61 -9.68
N TRP A 178 -19.66 -21.73 -9.17
CA TRP A 178 -18.54 -20.91 -9.62
C TRP A 178 -18.31 -21.07 -11.13
N LEU A 179 -18.08 -19.95 -11.80
CA LEU A 179 -17.58 -19.90 -13.18
C LEU A 179 -16.05 -19.97 -13.21
N ASP A 180 -15.48 -20.08 -14.41
CA ASP A 180 -14.03 -20.11 -14.59
C ASP A 180 -13.36 -18.85 -14.02
N GLU A 181 -12.22 -19.06 -13.37
CA GLU A 181 -11.39 -17.98 -12.85
C GLU A 181 -10.76 -17.21 -14.00
N VAL A 182 -10.70 -15.89 -13.86
CA VAL A 182 -10.05 -14.98 -14.80
C VAL A 182 -8.86 -14.34 -14.13
N THR A 183 -7.74 -14.29 -14.85
CA THR A 183 -6.53 -13.58 -14.42
C THR A 183 -6.33 -12.30 -15.24
N ASN A 184 -6.31 -11.14 -14.59
CA ASN A 184 -6.31 -9.80 -15.20
C ASN A 184 -7.46 -9.66 -16.22
N PHE A 185 -7.14 -9.20 -17.42
CA PHE A 185 -8.00 -9.26 -18.59
C PHE A 185 -7.07 -9.53 -19.79
N GLY A 186 -7.14 -10.73 -20.36
CA GLY A 186 -6.27 -11.17 -21.46
C GLY A 186 -6.93 -11.04 -22.84
N SER A 187 -6.13 -10.95 -23.90
CA SER A 187 -6.56 -11.15 -25.29
C SER A 187 -6.44 -12.63 -25.64
N GLY A 188 -7.58 -13.30 -25.91
CA GLY A 188 -7.59 -14.69 -26.41
C GLY A 188 -8.70 -15.58 -25.85
N ASP A 189 -9.06 -15.45 -24.57
CA ASP A 189 -10.13 -16.24 -23.94
C ASP A 189 -11.05 -15.32 -23.13
N ASN A 190 -11.96 -14.62 -23.85
CA ASN A 190 -13.03 -13.71 -23.42
C ASN A 190 -12.71 -12.57 -22.42
N GLY A 191 -11.65 -12.63 -21.63
CA GLY A 191 -11.06 -11.51 -20.88
C GLY A 191 -11.97 -10.88 -19.82
N PHE A 192 -13.01 -11.57 -19.34
CA PHE A 192 -13.92 -11.10 -18.28
C PHE A 192 -14.42 -12.27 -17.44
N ALA A 193 -14.65 -12.04 -16.15
CA ALA A 193 -15.39 -12.99 -15.32
C ALA A 193 -16.89 -12.75 -15.47
N GLY A 194 -17.68 -13.82 -15.35
CA GLY A 194 -19.14 -13.77 -15.47
C GLY A 194 -19.64 -14.42 -16.75
N LEU A 195 -20.97 -14.54 -16.84
CA LEU A 195 -21.67 -15.11 -17.99
C LEU A 195 -22.59 -14.04 -18.60
N PRO A 196 -22.44 -13.68 -19.89
CA PRO A 196 -23.26 -12.64 -20.50
C PRO A 196 -24.77 -12.85 -20.29
N ASN A 197 -25.48 -11.76 -19.94
CA ASN A 197 -26.91 -11.74 -19.62
C ASN A 197 -27.34 -12.59 -18.41
N HIS A 198 -26.41 -13.03 -17.56
CA HIS A 198 -26.73 -13.76 -16.33
C HIS A 198 -26.34 -12.97 -15.09
N GLN A 199 -26.93 -13.33 -13.95
CA GLN A 199 -26.72 -12.67 -12.67
C GLN A 199 -25.77 -13.48 -11.79
N HIS A 200 -25.07 -12.79 -10.90
CA HIS A 200 -24.05 -13.38 -10.02
C HIS A 200 -24.29 -12.94 -8.58
N ASP A 201 -24.00 -13.80 -7.61
CA ASP A 201 -24.31 -13.58 -6.19
C ASP A 201 -23.10 -13.60 -5.25
N LEU A 202 -21.98 -14.19 -5.68
CA LEU A 202 -20.70 -14.13 -4.97
C LEU A 202 -19.57 -13.74 -5.91
N LEU A 203 -18.59 -13.03 -5.34
CA LEU A 203 -17.35 -12.62 -5.97
C LEU A 203 -16.21 -12.98 -5.04
N TYR A 204 -15.15 -13.61 -5.56
CA TYR A 204 -13.86 -13.63 -4.89
C TYR A 204 -12.82 -12.93 -5.76
N ILE A 205 -11.90 -12.22 -5.10
CA ILE A 205 -10.76 -11.58 -5.76
C ILE A 205 -9.50 -11.93 -4.96
N CYS A 206 -8.52 -12.45 -5.68
CA CYS A 206 -7.18 -12.76 -5.22
C CYS A 206 -6.18 -11.97 -6.05
N VAL A 207 -5.04 -11.65 -5.45
CA VAL A 207 -3.89 -11.11 -6.17
C VAL A 207 -2.69 -11.96 -5.83
N ASP A 208 -1.87 -12.29 -6.83
CA ASP A 208 -0.60 -13.00 -6.61
C ASP A 208 0.48 -12.08 -6.06
N HIS A 209 0.27 -10.78 -6.22
CA HIS A 209 1.12 -9.73 -5.73
C HIS A 209 0.29 -8.58 -5.20
N GLY A 210 0.52 -8.22 -3.95
CA GLY A 210 -0.24 -7.18 -3.27
C GLY A 210 -1.38 -7.68 -2.45
N SER A 211 -2.31 -6.77 -2.26
CA SER A 211 -3.43 -6.95 -1.36
C SER A 211 -4.58 -6.19 -1.95
N VAL A 212 -5.70 -6.86 -1.97
CA VAL A 212 -6.93 -6.33 -2.49
C VAL A 212 -7.91 -6.31 -1.33
N LYS A 213 -8.58 -5.19 -1.14
CA LYS A 213 -9.84 -5.17 -0.41
C LYS A 213 -10.94 -4.90 -1.39
N TYR A 214 -12.01 -5.67 -1.30
CA TYR A 214 -13.14 -5.54 -2.19
C TYR A 214 -14.44 -5.78 -1.44
N ARG A 215 -15.51 -5.20 -1.97
CA ARG A 215 -16.87 -5.45 -1.49
C ARG A 215 -17.84 -5.31 -2.65
N VAL A 216 -19.05 -5.76 -2.43
CA VAL A 216 -20.10 -5.70 -3.43
C VAL A 216 -21.35 -5.03 -2.88
N HIS A 217 -22.11 -4.42 -3.77
CA HIS A 217 -23.48 -3.97 -3.55
C HIS A 217 -24.41 -5.03 -4.14
N THR A 218 -25.45 -5.43 -3.40
CA THR A 218 -26.51 -6.29 -3.93
C THR A 218 -27.79 -5.49 -4.13
N VAL A 219 -28.61 -5.90 -5.10
CA VAL A 219 -29.92 -5.27 -5.37
C VAL A 219 -30.87 -5.27 -4.16
N LYS A 220 -30.66 -6.15 -3.18
CA LYS A 220 -31.53 -6.30 -2.00
C LYS A 220 -30.95 -5.69 -0.74
N SER A 221 -29.66 -5.92 -0.47
CA SER A 221 -29.03 -5.61 0.81
C SER A 221 -28.08 -4.43 0.76
N GLY A 222 -27.83 -3.86 -0.42
CA GLY A 222 -26.93 -2.74 -0.60
C GLY A 222 -25.47 -3.13 -0.41
N TRP A 223 -24.63 -2.17 0.02
CA TRP A 223 -23.20 -2.41 0.25
C TRP A 223 -22.97 -3.37 1.41
N LEU A 224 -22.27 -4.45 1.12
CA LEU A 224 -21.85 -5.45 2.09
C LEU A 224 -20.46 -5.11 2.69
N PRO A 225 -20.05 -5.79 3.77
CA PRO A 225 -18.73 -5.62 4.37
C PRO A 225 -17.57 -5.91 3.41
N TRP A 226 -16.39 -5.41 3.77
CA TRP A 226 -15.15 -5.63 3.03
C TRP A 226 -14.60 -7.04 3.21
N VAL A 227 -14.10 -7.61 2.12
CA VAL A 227 -13.32 -8.84 2.07
C VAL A 227 -11.89 -8.47 1.68
N THR A 228 -10.90 -9.04 2.37
CA THR A 228 -9.48 -8.73 2.20
C THR A 228 -8.64 -9.92 1.75
N LYS A 229 -9.24 -11.10 1.69
CA LYS A 229 -8.58 -12.33 1.24
C LYS A 229 -9.59 -13.16 0.46
N GLY A 230 -9.45 -13.22 -0.86
CA GLY A 230 -10.30 -14.09 -1.68
C GLY A 230 -10.06 -15.57 -1.41
N ASP A 231 -11.13 -16.32 -1.24
CA ASP A 231 -11.13 -17.78 -1.24
C ASP A 231 -12.53 -18.27 -1.63
N ARG A 232 -12.66 -18.85 -2.83
CA ARG A 232 -13.92 -19.39 -3.33
C ARG A 232 -14.48 -20.56 -2.52
N ASN A 233 -13.64 -21.19 -1.69
CA ASN A 233 -14.03 -22.30 -0.83
C ASN A 233 -14.46 -21.83 0.58
N ASP A 234 -14.17 -20.58 0.94
CA ASP A 234 -14.67 -19.93 2.16
C ASP A 234 -15.67 -18.85 1.75
N THR A 235 -16.93 -19.24 1.56
CA THR A 235 -17.98 -18.29 1.15
C THR A 235 -18.37 -17.30 2.25
N VAL A 236 -17.88 -17.46 3.49
CA VAL A 236 -18.19 -16.60 4.62
C VAL A 236 -17.17 -15.47 4.76
N ASN A 237 -15.87 -15.78 4.64
CA ASN A 237 -14.79 -14.80 4.82
C ASN A 237 -14.00 -14.52 3.54
N GLY A 238 -14.12 -15.41 2.55
CA GLY A 238 -13.34 -15.41 1.31
C GLY A 238 -14.10 -14.87 0.09
N CYS A 239 -15.39 -14.58 0.23
CA CYS A 239 -16.24 -14.09 -0.85
C CYS A 239 -17.05 -12.88 -0.41
N ALA A 240 -17.18 -11.90 -1.31
CA ALA A 240 -18.11 -10.80 -1.16
C ALA A 240 -19.43 -11.15 -1.85
N GLY A 241 -20.56 -10.89 -1.18
CA GLY A 241 -21.89 -11.21 -1.69
C GLY A 241 -22.71 -12.01 -0.69
N ILE A 242 -23.97 -12.24 -1.05
CA ILE A 242 -24.88 -13.13 -0.31
C ILE A 242 -25.47 -14.09 -1.35
N ALA A 243 -25.30 -15.40 -1.13
CA ALA A 243 -25.86 -16.40 -2.02
C ALA A 243 -27.37 -16.17 -2.23
N GLY A 244 -27.81 -16.09 -3.49
CA GLY A 244 -29.18 -15.76 -3.88
C GLY A 244 -29.52 -14.26 -3.95
N GLU A 245 -28.55 -13.36 -3.78
CA GLU A 245 -28.71 -11.92 -4.01
C GLU A 245 -27.83 -11.43 -5.15
N ALA A 246 -28.45 -10.87 -6.19
CA ALA A 246 -27.70 -10.40 -7.34
C ALA A 246 -26.82 -9.19 -7.01
N ILE A 247 -25.59 -9.22 -7.50
CA ILE A 247 -24.62 -8.14 -7.38
C ILE A 247 -24.86 -7.11 -8.50
N ASP A 248 -24.98 -5.84 -8.15
CA ASP A 248 -25.18 -4.70 -9.08
C ASP A 248 -24.10 -3.60 -8.92
N GLY A 249 -23.17 -3.75 -7.97
CA GLY A 249 -22.02 -2.88 -7.81
C GLY A 249 -20.82 -3.60 -7.20
N VAL A 250 -19.62 -3.21 -7.61
CA VAL A 250 -18.35 -3.74 -7.10
C VAL A 250 -17.46 -2.55 -6.74
N GLN A 251 -16.82 -2.60 -5.57
CA GLN A 251 -15.79 -1.65 -5.19
C GLN A 251 -14.53 -2.41 -4.81
N ILE A 252 -13.40 -1.98 -5.36
CA ILE A 252 -12.09 -2.64 -5.21
C ILE A 252 -11.08 -1.56 -4.86
N ILE A 253 -10.22 -1.81 -3.90
CA ILE A 253 -9.03 -1.02 -3.68
C ILE A 253 -7.86 -1.99 -3.70
N PHE A 254 -6.96 -1.80 -4.67
CA PHE A 254 -5.67 -2.45 -4.65
C PHE A 254 -4.73 -1.61 -3.82
N LEU A 255 -4.17 -2.24 -2.80
CA LEU A 255 -3.00 -1.69 -2.16
C LEU A 255 -1.85 -2.18 -3.04
N THR A 256 -0.98 -1.28 -3.51
CA THR A 256 0.25 -1.71 -4.19
C THR A 256 1.20 -2.22 -3.15
N PRO A 257 1.77 -3.44 -3.28
CA PRO A 257 2.90 -3.90 -2.52
C PRO A 257 3.86 -2.79 -2.41
N ALA A 258 3.92 -2.29 -1.23
CA ALA A 258 4.00 -0.89 -1.13
C ALA A 258 5.36 -0.27 -1.39
N GLY A 259 6.30 -0.99 -1.93
CA GLY A 259 7.54 -0.49 -2.44
C GLY A 259 7.41 -0.09 -3.88
N GLU A 260 6.50 -0.74 -4.57
CA GLU A 260 6.48 -0.78 -6.01
C GLU A 260 5.95 0.50 -6.60
N PRO A 261 6.32 0.73 -7.88
CA PRO A 261 5.65 1.73 -8.68
C PRO A 261 4.15 1.55 -8.53
N TYR A 262 3.49 2.62 -8.09
CA TYR A 262 2.10 2.57 -7.68
C TYR A 262 1.23 1.98 -8.80
N GLN A 263 0.57 0.89 -8.49
CA GLN A 263 -0.48 0.27 -9.26
C GLN A 263 -1.83 0.45 -8.55
N GLN A 264 -2.90 0.47 -9.31
CA GLN A 264 -4.26 0.52 -8.79
C GLN A 264 -5.06 -0.62 -9.37
N ALA A 265 -6.17 -0.96 -8.72
CA ALA A 265 -7.21 -1.73 -9.36
C ALA A 265 -7.88 -0.83 -10.39
N TYR A 266 -7.72 -1.16 -11.66
CA TYR A 266 -8.58 -0.67 -12.71
C TYR A 266 -9.66 -1.71 -12.94
N TYR A 267 -10.91 -1.31 -12.97
CA TYR A 267 -12.00 -2.26 -13.20
C TYR A 267 -13.21 -1.59 -13.82
N ARG A 268 -13.96 -2.38 -14.58
CA ARG A 268 -15.21 -1.96 -15.22
C ARG A 268 -16.16 -3.15 -15.31
N SER A 269 -17.45 -2.86 -15.30
CA SER A 269 -18.48 -3.88 -15.41
C SER A 269 -19.39 -3.61 -16.61
N GLN A 270 -20.12 -4.65 -16.99
CA GLN A 270 -21.27 -4.54 -17.87
C GLN A 270 -22.48 -5.12 -17.13
N THR A 271 -23.66 -4.59 -17.44
CA THR A 271 -24.91 -5.02 -16.79
C THR A 271 -25.70 -5.93 -17.70
N THR A 272 -26.56 -6.74 -17.10
CA THR A 272 -27.54 -7.60 -17.77
C THR A 272 -28.55 -6.84 -18.64
N GLN A 273 -28.63 -5.51 -18.53
CA GLN A 273 -29.64 -4.70 -19.21
C GLN A 273 -29.12 -3.92 -20.42
N ARG A 274 -27.80 -3.83 -20.63
CA ARG A 274 -27.23 -3.02 -21.70
C ARG A 274 -25.98 -3.61 -22.32
N ALA A 275 -25.78 -3.30 -23.59
CA ALA A 275 -24.57 -3.61 -24.33
C ALA A 275 -23.48 -2.54 -24.04
N GLY A 276 -22.24 -2.97 -23.87
CA GLY A 276 -21.08 -2.09 -23.69
C GLY A 276 -20.64 -1.96 -22.23
N TRP A 277 -19.34 -1.78 -22.04
CA TRP A 277 -18.72 -1.58 -20.73
C TRP A 277 -19.10 -0.21 -20.15
N LEU A 278 -19.36 -0.16 -18.84
CA LEU A 278 -19.47 1.09 -18.08
C LEU A 278 -18.09 1.75 -17.91
N GLY A 279 -18.09 2.95 -17.29
CA GLY A 279 -16.88 3.69 -16.96
C GLY A 279 -15.86 2.87 -16.18
N VAL A 280 -14.58 3.20 -16.37
CA VAL A 280 -13.47 2.56 -15.65
C VAL A 280 -13.30 3.23 -14.30
N VAL A 281 -13.20 2.41 -13.26
CA VAL A 281 -12.94 2.83 -11.90
C VAL A 281 -11.48 2.56 -11.57
N CYS A 282 -10.85 3.48 -10.84
CA CYS A 282 -9.50 3.35 -10.30
C CYS A 282 -9.60 3.32 -8.77
N ASP A 283 -9.32 2.16 -8.18
CA ASP A 283 -9.58 1.86 -6.78
C ASP A 283 -10.98 2.33 -6.32
N ASP A 284 -11.06 3.30 -5.41
CA ASP A 284 -12.31 3.87 -4.90
C ASP A 284 -12.62 5.27 -5.45
N GLY A 285 -11.97 5.66 -6.56
CA GLY A 285 -12.11 6.99 -7.13
C GLY A 285 -11.37 8.08 -6.35
N THR A 286 -10.47 7.70 -5.44
CA THR A 286 -9.63 8.66 -4.69
C THR A 286 -8.13 8.52 -4.97
N SER A 287 -7.71 7.38 -5.53
CA SER A 287 -6.29 7.09 -5.82
C SER A 287 -5.67 7.98 -6.90
N LEU A 288 -6.47 8.51 -7.83
CA LEU A 288 -6.03 9.40 -8.89
C LEU A 288 -7.07 10.49 -9.17
N PRO A 289 -6.69 11.78 -9.28
CA PRO A 289 -7.64 12.89 -9.40
C PRO A 289 -8.56 12.84 -10.63
N GLN A 290 -8.16 12.14 -11.68
CA GLN A 290 -8.92 12.01 -12.93
C GLN A 290 -9.98 10.89 -12.93
N TYR A 291 -10.02 10.04 -11.89
CA TYR A 291 -11.05 9.01 -11.73
C TYR A 291 -11.95 9.42 -10.57
N THR A 292 -13.22 9.70 -10.85
CA THR A 292 -14.19 10.16 -9.84
C THR A 292 -15.23 9.10 -9.49
N ASP A 293 -15.36 8.07 -10.32
CA ASP A 293 -16.27 6.96 -10.06
C ASP A 293 -15.71 6.13 -8.90
N THR A 294 -16.56 5.84 -7.91
CA THR A 294 -16.13 5.18 -6.67
C THR A 294 -16.42 3.68 -6.65
N TYR A 295 -17.12 3.15 -7.68
CA TYR A 295 -17.49 1.74 -7.85
C TYR A 295 -17.87 1.43 -9.30
N ALA A 296 -17.78 0.15 -9.70
CA ALA A 296 -18.19 -0.32 -11.03
C ALA A 296 -19.56 -1.00 -10.93
N GLY A 297 -20.53 -0.52 -11.70
CA GLY A 297 -21.89 -1.06 -11.73
C GLY A 297 -22.95 0.02 -11.89
N MET A 298 -24.21 -0.38 -11.80
CA MET A 298 -25.35 0.52 -11.82
C MET A 298 -26.42 -0.07 -10.90
N PHE A 299 -26.75 0.62 -9.82
CA PHE A 299 -27.69 0.10 -8.84
C PHE A 299 -29.04 -0.25 -9.48
N GLY A 300 -29.54 -1.45 -9.18
CA GLY A 300 -30.73 -2.03 -9.81
C GLY A 300 -30.48 -2.80 -11.11
N GLU A 301 -29.27 -2.72 -11.70
CA GLU A 301 -28.88 -3.50 -12.87
C GLU A 301 -27.81 -4.53 -12.50
N PRO A 302 -28.17 -5.82 -12.36
CA PRO A 302 -27.20 -6.86 -12.06
C PRO A 302 -26.04 -6.88 -13.06
N LEU A 303 -24.82 -7.02 -12.55
CA LEU A 303 -23.64 -7.14 -13.40
C LEU A 303 -23.57 -8.53 -14.05
N ASP A 304 -23.34 -8.54 -15.36
CA ASP A 304 -23.17 -9.78 -16.13
C ASP A 304 -21.71 -10.12 -16.37
N ARG A 305 -20.84 -9.10 -16.38
CA ARG A 305 -19.41 -9.24 -16.65
C ARG A 305 -18.58 -8.26 -15.83
N LEU A 306 -17.39 -8.70 -15.47
CA LEU A 306 -16.41 -7.91 -14.73
C LEU A 306 -15.02 -8.05 -15.33
N GLN A 307 -14.36 -6.92 -15.57
CA GLN A 307 -12.94 -6.85 -15.89
C GLN A 307 -12.19 -6.18 -14.75
N ILE A 308 -11.09 -6.80 -14.33
CA ILE A 308 -10.19 -6.26 -13.32
C ILE A 308 -8.76 -6.38 -13.85
N SER A 309 -7.99 -5.31 -13.67
CA SER A 309 -6.54 -5.34 -13.87
C SER A 309 -5.88 -4.60 -12.73
N ILE A 310 -4.71 -5.07 -12.35
CA ILE A 310 -3.79 -4.27 -11.55
C ILE A 310 -2.75 -3.67 -12.50
N SER A 311 -2.60 -2.35 -12.47
CA SER A 311 -1.71 -1.65 -13.40
C SER A 311 -1.31 -0.29 -12.85
N SER A 312 -0.19 0.28 -13.31
CA SER A 312 0.22 1.65 -12.98
C SER A 312 -0.43 2.70 -13.89
N ILE A 313 -1.06 2.27 -14.98
CA ILE A 313 -1.83 3.07 -15.92
C ILE A 313 -3.13 2.35 -16.26
N ASN A 314 -4.15 3.10 -16.66
CA ASN A 314 -5.40 2.51 -17.11
C ASN A 314 -5.18 1.57 -18.30
N PRO A 315 -5.53 0.28 -18.18
CA PRO A 315 -5.25 -0.69 -19.22
C PRO A 315 -6.47 -0.94 -20.15
N PHE A 316 -7.58 -0.20 -19.97
CA PHE A 316 -8.87 -0.37 -20.65
C PHE A 316 -9.21 0.66 -21.73
#